data_AF-F0UJI3-F1
#
_entry.id   AF-F0UJI3-F1
#
_cell.length_a   1.000
_cell.length_b   1.000
_cell.length_c   1.000
_cell.angle_alpha   90.00
_cell.angle_beta   90.00
_cell.angle_gamma   90.00
#
_symmetry.space_group_name_H-M   'P 1'
#
loop_
_entity.id
_entity.type
_entity.pdbx_description
1 polymer ?
#
loop_
_entity_poly.entity_id
_entity_poly.type
_entity_poly.pdbx_seq_one_letter_code
_entity_poly.pdbx_strand_id
1 'polypeptide(L)'
;MTESTSEPVGGATQTDDIPFEDKPSPWLNMKAQYFCAVGWARGLPTGSYADLEAQSSFADPDISGQFKGGACMVMIVRYLDTPVGPYDEILWVPGWFEVPPKKASNPRVTRIYVSRKESIYNGRKNWNIPKHVLCFVFPISCFLI
;
A
#
# COMPACT_ATOMS: atom_id res chain seq x y z
N MET A 1 -40.71 -41.97 -18.46
CA MET A 1 -40.00 -40.68 -18.37
C MET A 1 -38.99 -40.84 -17.23
N THR A 2 -37.76 -41.21 -17.57
CA THR A 2 -36.66 -41.36 -16.61
C THR A 2 -35.82 -40.09 -16.70
N GLU A 3 -35.94 -39.23 -15.70
CA GLU A 3 -35.27 -37.95 -15.60
C GLU A 3 -33.81 -38.18 -15.17
N SER A 4 -32.87 -37.84 -16.05
CA SER A 4 -31.43 -37.92 -15.78
C SER A 4 -30.99 -36.66 -15.05
N THR A 5 -30.76 -36.77 -13.74
CA THR A 5 -30.13 -35.71 -12.95
C THR A 5 -28.66 -35.59 -13.33
N SER A 6 -28.30 -34.54 -14.07
CA SER A 6 -26.92 -34.17 -14.38
C SER A 6 -26.25 -33.53 -13.16
N GLU A 7 -25.13 -34.08 -12.72
CA GLU A 7 -24.28 -33.46 -11.69
C GLU A 7 -23.67 -32.14 -12.19
N PRO A 8 -23.48 -31.13 -11.33
CA PRO A 8 -22.77 -29.94 -11.71
C PRO A 8 -21.26 -30.23 -11.69
N VAL A 9 -20.61 -30.05 -12.85
CA VAL A 9 -19.15 -29.96 -12.95
C VAL A 9 -18.70 -28.69 -12.23
N GLY A 10 -18.44 -28.84 -10.93
CA GLY A 10 -17.75 -27.85 -10.11
C GLY A 10 -16.26 -27.88 -10.40
N GLY A 11 -15.87 -27.34 -11.55
CA GLY A 11 -14.47 -27.04 -11.85
C GLY A 11 -14.01 -25.89 -10.97
N ALA A 12 -13.61 -26.19 -9.73
CA ALA A 12 -12.80 -25.28 -8.94
C ALA A 12 -11.45 -25.16 -9.66
N THR A 13 -11.20 -24.02 -10.28
CA THR A 13 -9.85 -23.62 -10.69
C THR A 13 -9.03 -23.55 -9.40
N GLN A 14 -8.31 -24.62 -9.10
CA GLN A 14 -7.30 -24.66 -8.06
C GLN A 14 -6.22 -23.68 -8.52
N THR A 15 -6.22 -22.47 -7.96
CA THR A 15 -5.06 -21.59 -8.07
C THR A 15 -3.95 -22.29 -7.32
N ASP A 16 -2.96 -22.82 -8.05
CA ASP A 16 -1.69 -23.25 -7.48
C ASP A 16 -1.06 -22.01 -6.83
N ASP A 17 -1.44 -21.75 -5.57
CA ASP A 17 -0.99 -20.60 -4.80
C ASP A 17 0.47 -20.83 -4.43
N ILE A 18 1.38 -20.51 -5.35
CA ILE A 18 2.81 -20.44 -5.05
C ILE A 18 2.97 -19.45 -3.90
N PRO A 19 3.44 -19.90 -2.72
CA PRO A 19 3.61 -19.02 -1.57
C PRO A 19 4.57 -17.88 -1.90
N PHE A 20 4.26 -16.68 -1.42
CA PHE A 20 5.17 -15.55 -1.57
C PHE A 20 6.50 -15.82 -0.87
N GLU A 21 7.61 -15.55 -1.54
CA GLU A 21 8.94 -15.68 -0.95
C GLU A 21 9.18 -14.58 0.09
N ASP A 22 9.68 -14.99 1.26
CA ASP A 22 10.08 -14.10 2.34
C ASP A 22 11.37 -13.34 2.00
N LYS A 23 11.32 -12.01 2.09
CA LYS A 23 12.45 -11.08 1.91
C LYS A 23 12.58 -10.20 3.16
N PRO A 24 13.39 -10.57 4.17
CA PRO A 24 13.44 -9.87 5.45
C PRO A 24 13.97 -8.43 5.34
N SER A 25 13.55 -7.57 6.27
CA SER A 25 14.09 -6.20 6.42
C SER A 25 15.46 -6.20 7.11
N PRO A 26 16.30 -5.17 6.91
CA PRO A 26 16.11 -4.03 6.01
C PRO A 26 16.49 -4.37 4.56
N TRP A 27 15.78 -3.76 3.60
CA TRP A 27 16.18 -3.80 2.20
C TRP A 27 17.21 -2.70 1.93
N LEU A 28 18.45 -3.09 1.65
CA LEU A 28 19.58 -2.19 1.43
C LEU A 28 19.94 -2.09 -0.05
N ASN A 29 20.59 -0.99 -0.44
CA ASN A 29 21.09 -0.76 -1.80
C ASN A 29 20.04 -0.81 -2.93
N MET A 30 18.78 -0.48 -2.60
CA MET A 30 17.71 -0.39 -3.59
C MET A 30 17.94 0.79 -4.55
N LYS A 31 17.56 0.61 -5.81
CA LYS A 31 17.57 1.68 -6.82
C LYS A 31 16.16 2.15 -7.09
N ALA A 32 15.94 3.47 -7.06
CA ALA A 32 14.64 4.06 -7.34
C ALA A 32 14.75 5.41 -8.03
N GLN A 33 13.74 5.74 -8.83
CA GLN A 33 13.41 7.10 -9.23
C GLN A 33 12.19 7.51 -8.44
N TYR A 34 12.12 8.76 -7.97
CA TYR A 34 10.97 9.21 -7.20
C TYR A 34 10.63 10.67 -7.47
N PHE A 35 9.36 10.97 -7.29
CA PHE A 35 8.83 12.31 -7.14
C PHE A 35 8.23 12.42 -5.74
N CYS A 36 8.53 13.50 -5.04
CA CYS A 36 8.00 13.79 -3.72
C CYS A 36 7.42 15.20 -3.71
N ALA A 37 6.14 15.31 -3.36
CA ALA A 37 5.51 16.59 -3.08
C ALA A 37 5.21 16.67 -1.58
N VAL A 38 5.63 17.76 -0.96
CA VAL A 38 5.46 18.02 0.45
C VAL A 38 4.52 19.21 0.66
N GLY A 39 3.77 19.18 1.75
CA GLY A 39 2.84 20.25 2.10
C GLY A 39 2.65 20.36 3.60
N TRP A 40 1.65 21.15 3.99
CA TRP A 40 1.28 21.33 5.40
C TRP A 40 -0.21 21.11 5.59
N ALA A 41 -0.57 20.11 6.40
CA ALA A 41 -1.94 19.75 6.70
C ALA A 41 -2.41 20.40 8.01
N ARG A 42 -3.59 21.02 7.97
CA ARG A 42 -4.29 21.53 9.17
C ARG A 42 -5.41 20.60 9.66
N GLY A 43 -5.92 19.75 8.77
CA GLY A 43 -6.95 18.75 9.04
C GLY A 43 -6.68 17.50 8.21
N LEU A 44 -7.27 16.39 8.61
CA LEU A 44 -7.14 15.12 7.90
C LEU A 44 -8.08 15.13 6.68
N PRO A 45 -7.57 15.08 5.42
CA PRO A 45 -8.44 15.08 4.26
C PRO A 45 -9.34 13.85 4.20
N THR A 46 -10.58 14.04 3.76
CA THR A 46 -11.51 12.94 3.47
C THR A 46 -10.86 11.94 2.50
N GLY A 47 -10.97 10.64 2.80
CA GLY A 47 -10.34 9.60 1.97
C GLY A 47 -8.83 9.42 2.22
N SER A 48 -8.29 9.89 3.36
CA SER A 48 -6.88 9.62 3.70
C SER A 48 -6.59 8.15 4.01
N TYR A 49 -7.58 7.40 4.50
CA TYR A 49 -7.49 5.94 4.71
C TYR A 49 -8.20 5.21 3.58
N ALA A 50 -7.66 4.07 3.13
CA ALA A 50 -8.36 3.17 2.20
C ALA A 50 -9.68 2.66 2.83
N ASP A 51 -10.68 2.33 2.02
CA ASP A 51 -12.05 2.06 2.52
C ASP A 51 -12.09 0.95 3.59
N LEU A 52 -11.31 -0.12 3.40
CA LEU A 52 -11.21 -1.22 4.38
C LEU A 52 -10.46 -0.81 5.65
N GLU A 53 -9.49 0.10 5.54
CA GLU A 53 -8.71 0.59 6.67
C GLU A 53 -9.43 1.70 7.45
N ALA A 54 -10.30 2.45 6.79
CA ALA A 54 -11.07 3.53 7.38
C ALA A 54 -12.06 3.04 8.46
N GLN A 55 -12.42 1.75 8.41
CA GLN A 55 -13.30 1.10 9.37
C GLN A 55 -12.54 0.25 10.40
N SER A 56 -11.21 0.20 10.33
CA SER A 56 -10.38 -0.61 11.23
C SER A 56 -9.83 0.22 12.39
N SER A 57 -9.27 -0.46 13.40
CA SER A 57 -8.60 0.21 14.53
C SER A 57 -7.40 1.07 14.11
N PHE A 58 -6.87 0.89 12.89
CA PHE A 58 -5.80 1.70 12.33
C PHE A 58 -6.22 3.17 12.11
N ALA A 59 -7.50 3.38 11.77
CA ALA A 59 -8.07 4.72 11.57
C ALA A 59 -8.73 5.29 12.83
N ASP A 60 -8.94 4.47 13.87
CA ASP A 60 -9.50 4.89 15.14
C ASP A 60 -8.50 5.80 15.90
N PRO A 61 -8.85 7.06 16.18
CA PRO A 61 -7.94 8.01 16.80
C PRO A 61 -7.73 7.75 18.30
N ASP A 62 -8.63 7.03 18.97
CA ASP A 62 -8.50 6.68 20.39
C ASP A 62 -7.56 5.47 20.57
N ILE A 63 -7.53 4.58 19.59
CA ILE A 63 -6.63 3.40 19.59
C ILE A 63 -5.27 3.75 18.97
N SER A 64 -5.28 4.31 17.76
CA SER A 64 -4.06 4.53 16.98
C SER A 64 -3.48 5.93 17.17
N GLY A 65 -4.16 6.84 17.87
CA GLY A 65 -3.64 8.18 18.18
C GLY A 65 -4.22 9.28 17.29
N GLN A 66 -4.38 10.46 17.89
CA GLN A 66 -5.04 11.60 17.28
C GLN A 66 -4.20 12.22 16.16
N PHE A 67 -4.87 12.73 15.13
CA PHE A 67 -4.22 13.51 14.08
C PHE A 67 -3.76 14.88 14.62
N LYS A 68 -2.52 15.26 14.30
CA LYS A 68 -1.91 16.53 14.74
C LYS A 68 -1.68 17.54 13.62
N GLY A 69 -1.92 17.17 12.36
CA GLY A 69 -1.56 18.01 11.23
C GLY A 69 -0.06 18.01 10.96
N GLY A 70 0.46 19.13 10.48
CA GLY A 70 1.90 19.29 10.22
C GLY A 70 2.30 18.89 8.81
N ALA A 71 3.57 18.54 8.64
CA ALA A 71 4.11 18.19 7.33
C ALA A 71 3.42 16.93 6.76
N CYS A 72 2.87 17.05 5.56
CA CYS A 72 2.28 15.97 4.80
C CYS A 72 3.08 15.72 3.51
N MET A 73 2.95 14.54 2.93
CA MET A 73 3.62 14.22 1.66
C MET A 73 2.87 13.19 0.84
N VAL A 74 3.01 13.30 -0.47
CA VAL A 74 2.76 12.22 -1.42
C VAL A 74 4.07 11.90 -2.13
N MET A 75 4.37 10.60 -2.25
CA MET A 75 5.52 10.14 -3.01
C MET A 75 5.07 9.18 -4.09
N ILE A 76 5.62 9.34 -5.29
CA ILE A 76 5.50 8.41 -6.41
C ILE A 76 6.90 7.86 -6.62
N VAL A 77 7.07 6.54 -6.52
CA VAL A 77 8.36 5.87 -6.55
C VAL A 77 8.33 4.79 -7.60
N ARG A 78 9.31 4.79 -8.49
CA ARG A 78 9.63 3.66 -9.36
C ARG A 78 10.87 2.97 -8.83
N TYR A 79 10.67 1.84 -8.15
CA TYR A 79 11.76 0.98 -7.74
C TYR A 79 12.26 0.18 -8.95
N LEU A 80 13.52 0.38 -9.29
CA LEU A 80 14.21 -0.29 -10.40
C LEU A 80 14.85 -1.60 -9.96
N ASP A 81 15.25 -1.68 -8.68
CA ASP A 81 15.97 -2.85 -8.13
C ASP A 81 15.65 -3.01 -6.64
N THR A 82 15.07 -4.16 -6.28
CA THR A 82 14.68 -4.53 -4.91
C THR A 82 14.73 -6.06 -4.73
N PRO A 83 14.73 -6.57 -3.49
CA PRO A 83 14.67 -8.02 -3.23
C PRO A 83 13.44 -8.73 -3.82
N VAL A 84 12.36 -8.01 -4.12
CA VAL A 84 11.15 -8.54 -4.76
C VAL A 84 11.05 -8.13 -6.24
N GLY A 85 12.13 -7.64 -6.84
CA GLY A 85 12.16 -7.11 -8.20
C GLY A 85 11.62 -5.67 -8.33
N PRO A 86 11.58 -5.12 -9.55
CA PRO A 86 11.08 -3.76 -9.79
C PRO A 86 9.57 -3.64 -9.53
N TYR A 87 9.15 -2.49 -9.03
CA TYR A 87 7.74 -2.14 -8.85
C TYR A 87 7.55 -0.63 -8.71
N ASP A 88 6.34 -0.15 -8.96
CA ASP A 88 5.95 1.24 -8.74
C ASP A 88 5.15 1.34 -7.44
N GLU A 89 5.30 2.44 -6.73
CA GLU A 89 4.65 2.72 -5.44
C GLU A 89 4.13 4.16 -5.43
N ILE A 90 2.92 4.34 -4.90
CA ILE A 90 2.42 5.65 -4.47
C ILE A 90 2.08 5.55 -2.99
N LEU A 91 2.64 6.44 -2.18
CA LEU A 91 2.33 6.52 -0.75
C LEU A 91 1.77 7.90 -0.39
N TRP A 92 0.84 7.89 0.55
CA TRP A 92 0.20 9.08 1.10
C TRP A 92 0.44 9.15 2.60
N VAL A 93 1.03 10.27 3.02
CA VAL A 93 1.23 10.66 4.42
C VAL A 93 0.43 11.94 4.66
N PRO A 94 -0.77 11.88 5.25
CA PRO A 94 -1.61 13.05 5.44
C PRO A 94 -1.08 14.02 6.50
N GLY A 95 -0.14 13.59 7.34
CA GLY A 95 0.45 14.41 8.39
C GLY A 95 0.95 13.57 9.54
N TRP A 96 1.08 14.23 10.69
CA TRP A 96 1.59 13.64 11.92
C TRP A 96 0.43 13.15 12.79
N PHE A 97 0.66 12.04 13.46
CA PHE A 97 -0.27 11.44 14.41
C PHE A 97 0.45 11.20 15.73
N GLU A 98 -0.29 11.26 16.82
CA GLU A 98 0.21 10.74 18.10
C GLU A 98 0.58 9.26 17.95
N VAL A 99 1.56 8.83 18.75
CA VAL A 99 1.96 7.43 18.81
C VAL A 99 1.70 6.91 20.22
N PRO A 100 0.47 6.52 20.58
CA PRO A 100 0.22 5.93 21.89
C PRO A 100 1.10 4.68 22.12
N PRO A 101 1.69 4.48 23.31
CA PRO A 101 1.70 5.31 24.52
C PRO A 101 2.87 6.32 24.58
N LYS A 102 3.64 6.45 23.50
CA LYS A 102 4.78 7.37 23.41
C LYS A 102 4.23 8.80 23.35
N LYS A 103 4.75 9.70 24.20
CA LYS A 103 4.44 11.15 24.14
C LYS A 103 5.13 11.83 22.96
N ALA A 104 5.03 11.22 21.77
CA ALA A 104 5.62 11.66 20.53
C ALA A 104 4.56 11.62 19.43
N SER A 105 4.81 12.40 18.38
CA SER A 105 4.05 12.31 17.13
C SER A 105 4.99 11.89 16.02
N ASN A 106 4.50 11.12 15.06
CA ASN A 106 5.25 10.71 13.86
C ASN A 106 4.38 10.83 12.61
N PRO A 107 4.96 11.03 11.42
CA PRO A 107 4.23 10.88 10.17
C PRO A 107 3.72 9.45 10.01
N ARG A 108 2.51 9.29 9.46
CA ARG A 108 1.91 7.97 9.21
C ARG A 108 1.57 7.83 7.73
N VAL A 109 1.97 6.71 7.13
CA VAL A 109 1.47 6.30 5.81
C VAL A 109 0.07 5.70 6.01
N THR A 110 -0.97 6.44 5.63
CA THR A 110 -2.37 5.96 5.81
C THR A 110 -2.91 5.25 4.58
N ARG A 111 -2.25 5.44 3.43
CA ARG A 111 -2.64 4.81 2.17
C ARG A 111 -1.42 4.64 1.28
N ILE A 112 -1.32 3.48 0.65
CA ILE A 112 -0.19 3.13 -0.20
C ILE A 112 -0.64 2.11 -1.26
N TYR A 113 -0.23 2.34 -2.50
CA TYR A 113 -0.51 1.48 -3.64
C TYR A 113 0.78 1.01 -4.27
N VAL A 114 0.85 -0.26 -4.69
CA VAL A 114 2.01 -0.84 -5.35
C VAL A 114 1.61 -1.68 -6.56
N SER A 115 2.50 -1.76 -7.55
CA SER A 115 2.24 -2.53 -8.78
C SER A 115 2.42 -4.04 -8.62
N ARG A 116 3.04 -4.48 -7.50
CA ARG A 116 3.50 -5.85 -7.29
C ARG A 116 3.01 -6.46 -5.99
N LYS A 117 2.45 -7.67 -6.04
CA LYS A 117 1.87 -8.38 -4.89
C LYS A 117 2.92 -8.82 -3.86
N GLU A 118 4.12 -9.18 -4.31
CA GLU A 118 5.24 -9.58 -3.45
C GLU A 118 5.71 -8.43 -2.56
N SER A 119 5.60 -7.18 -3.04
CA SER A 119 5.83 -5.97 -2.24
C SER A 119 4.76 -5.78 -1.18
N ILE A 120 3.50 -6.18 -1.44
CA ILE A 120 2.41 -6.15 -0.45
C ILE A 120 2.70 -7.14 0.68
N TYR A 121 2.97 -8.39 0.33
CA TYR A 121 3.23 -9.45 1.30
C TYR A 121 4.39 -9.09 2.23
N ASN A 122 5.57 -8.82 1.65
CA ASN A 122 6.76 -8.47 2.41
C ASN A 122 6.60 -7.12 3.11
N GLY A 123 5.92 -6.16 2.48
CA GLY A 123 5.66 -4.83 3.04
C GLY A 123 4.85 -4.86 4.33
N ARG A 124 3.74 -5.61 4.32
CA ARG A 124 2.87 -5.81 5.49
C ARG A 124 3.59 -6.60 6.58
N LYS A 125 4.29 -7.69 6.21
CA LYS A 125 4.98 -8.56 7.15
C LYS A 125 6.14 -7.86 7.88
N ASN A 126 6.95 -7.08 7.15
CA ASN A 126 8.15 -6.47 7.71
C ASN A 126 7.88 -5.12 8.40
N TRP A 127 6.94 -4.31 7.90
CA TRP A 127 6.75 -2.93 8.37
C TRP A 127 5.31 -2.58 8.80
N ASN A 128 4.36 -3.52 8.72
CA ASN A 128 2.96 -3.31 9.08
C ASN A 128 2.31 -2.12 8.34
N ILE A 129 2.57 -1.99 7.03
CA ILE A 129 2.06 -0.91 6.19
C ILE A 129 0.89 -1.40 5.33
N PRO A 130 -0.24 -0.67 5.22
CA PRO A 130 -1.46 -1.11 4.54
C PRO A 130 -1.36 -1.00 3.00
N LYS A 131 -0.44 -1.74 2.37
CA LYS A 131 -0.23 -1.74 0.91
C LYS A 131 -1.42 -2.36 0.16
N HIS A 132 -1.87 -1.73 -0.92
CA HIS A 132 -2.87 -2.27 -1.85
C HIS A 132 -2.29 -2.41 -3.25
N VAL A 133 -2.82 -3.33 -4.06
CA VAL A 133 -2.39 -3.48 -5.46
C VAL A 133 -3.09 -2.43 -6.33
N LEU A 134 -2.34 -1.83 -7.25
CA LEU A 134 -2.86 -0.93 -8.28
C LEU A 134 -2.08 -1.10 -9.58
N CYS A 135 -2.73 -0.93 -10.72
CA CYS A 135 -2.05 -0.87 -12.02
C CYS A 135 -1.61 0.56 -12.32
N PHE A 136 -0.34 0.73 -12.67
CA PHE A 136 0.22 2.01 -13.08
C PHE A 136 0.46 2.02 -14.58
N VAL A 137 0.00 3.08 -15.24
CA VAL A 137 0.28 3.32 -16.66
C VAL A 137 1.04 4.63 -16.75
N PHE A 138 2.29 4.56 -17.19
CA PHE A 138 3.11 5.73 -17.49
C PHE A 138 3.17 5.87 -19.01
N PRO A 139 2.31 6.71 -19.62
CA PRO A 139 2.41 6.94 -21.05
C PRO A 139 3.75 7.61 -21.34
N ILE A 140 4.55 6.99 -22.19
CA ILE A 140 5.66 7.70 -22.83
C ILE A 140 5.00 8.64 -23.82
N SER A 141 4.96 9.93 -23.52
CA SER A 141 4.63 10.92 -24.53
C SER A 141 5.71 10.85 -25.61
N CYS A 142 5.38 10.19 -26.72
CA CYS A 142 6.10 10.33 -27.96
C CYS A 142 5.78 11.74 -28.48
N PHE A 143 6.45 12.76 -27.95
CA PHE A 143 6.52 14.06 -28.62
C PHE A 143 7.51 13.91 -29.77
N LEU A 144 7.03 13.32 -30.87
CA LEU A 144 7.51 13.67 -32.20
C LEU A 144 6.74 14.93 -32.59
N ILE A 145 7.34 16.09 -32.35
CA ILE A 145 7.05 17.32 -33.09
C ILE A 145 8.31 17.61 -33.92
#